data_AF-A0A8T0Y3W0-F1
#
_entry.id   AF-A0A8T0Y3W0-F1
#
_cell.length_a   1.000
_cell.length_b   1.000
_cell.length_c   1.000
_cell.angle_alpha   90.00
_cell.angle_beta   90.00
_cell.angle_gamma   90.00
#
_symmetry.space_group_name_H-M   'P 1'
#
loop_
_entity.id
_entity.type
_entity.pdbx_description
1 polymer ?
#
loop_
_entity_poly.entity_id
_entity_poly.type
_entity_poly.pdbx_seq_one_letter_code
_entity_poly.pdbx_strand_id
1 'polypeptide(L)'
;MRLYASRFHALLVLIVATSAHQSAEASSCTTLRDSTSTFAKSLASWTETDLSPIDFSTVFKEIDTALPWLSKCAAAIDPKAIYTSLASSSSVKSCLSALEKYDGDLSTADGWSSMCTMAEDTIMPCVKSVMTDTIMDALDSTGGCCDDFLDEVKTLFGDSLDEFVIKLAELGANIACSERTFTNLKSVSTKEMCGYSIYNSFTFIESDEEVSSLLNLAEIPNDQMCNAFAGKAFTNTNGKSVTIGFGTNGVDTMGICLDPIDTFTQYMKSWEIFSETLNANGISVSLSDLFTSGKSITGDVFFSYATTSTNLPVMGIRATDKVI
;
A
#
# COMPACT_ATOMS: atom_id res chain seq x y z
N MET A 1 -14.09 14.18 5.93
CA MET A 1 -14.64 13.56 4.69
C MET A 1 -13.62 13.33 3.56
N ARG A 2 -12.52 14.10 3.42
CA ARG A 2 -11.53 13.89 2.33
C ARG A 2 -10.37 12.93 2.65
N LEU A 3 -10.12 12.63 3.92
CA LEU A 3 -9.01 11.78 4.40
C LEU A 3 -9.35 10.28 4.56
N TYR A 4 -10.63 9.91 4.41
CA TYR A 4 -11.10 8.52 4.60
C TYR A 4 -10.96 7.66 3.34
N ALA A 5 -10.94 8.26 2.15
CA ALA A 5 -10.77 7.53 0.90
C ALA A 5 -9.30 7.15 0.65
N SER A 6 -8.33 8.05 0.88
CA SER A 6 -6.96 7.85 0.42
C SER A 6 -6.15 6.76 1.15
N ARG A 7 -6.53 6.40 2.39
CA ARG A 7 -5.79 5.43 3.20
C ARG A 7 -6.22 3.97 2.98
N PHE A 8 -7.45 3.75 2.51
CA PHE A 8 -7.88 2.44 2.01
C PHE A 8 -7.20 2.08 0.69
N HIS A 9 -6.80 3.08 -0.11
CA HIS A 9 -6.22 2.86 -1.43
C HIS A 9 -4.83 2.21 -1.38
N ALA A 10 -3.95 2.58 -0.45
CA ALA A 10 -2.57 2.08 -0.46
C ALA A 10 -2.44 0.58 -0.11
N LEU A 11 -3.28 0.09 0.80
CA LEU A 11 -3.28 -1.32 1.23
C LEU A 11 -4.03 -2.22 0.23
N LEU A 12 -5.12 -1.70 -0.37
CA LEU A 12 -5.75 -2.33 -1.53
C LEU A 12 -4.72 -2.40 -2.66
N VAL A 13 -4.11 -1.30 -3.09
CA VAL A 13 -3.17 -1.23 -4.24
C VAL A 13 -2.04 -2.26 -4.22
N LEU A 14 -1.51 -2.67 -3.06
CA LEU A 14 -0.48 -3.70 -2.96
C LEU A 14 -1.01 -5.15 -3.02
N ILE A 15 -2.20 -5.42 -2.46
CA ILE A 15 -2.89 -6.74 -2.51
C ILE A 15 -3.47 -7.01 -3.91
N VAL A 16 -3.72 -5.94 -4.66
CA VAL A 16 -4.53 -5.84 -5.88
C VAL A 16 -3.67 -5.95 -7.16
N ALA A 17 -2.35 -5.94 -7.01
CA ALA A 17 -1.40 -5.85 -8.11
C ALA A 17 -1.17 -7.18 -8.89
N THR A 18 -1.50 -8.35 -8.34
CA THR A 18 -1.39 -9.59 -9.13
C THR A 18 -2.58 -10.49 -8.92
N SER A 19 -3.28 -10.76 -10.01
CA SER A 19 -4.32 -11.77 -10.02
C SER A 19 -4.26 -12.53 -11.33
N ALA A 20 -3.51 -13.63 -11.28
CA ALA A 20 -3.54 -14.66 -12.29
C ALA A 20 -3.37 -16.05 -11.66
N HIS A 21 -4.05 -16.35 -10.54
CA HIS A 21 -4.13 -17.72 -10.04
C HIS A 21 -5.55 -18.19 -9.74
N GLN A 22 -5.75 -19.47 -10.06
CA GLN A 22 -7.02 -20.16 -10.22
C GLN A 22 -7.64 -20.49 -8.86
N SER A 23 -8.93 -20.22 -8.70
CA SER A 23 -9.72 -20.61 -7.52
C SER A 23 -10.45 -21.94 -7.72
N ALA A 24 -10.53 -22.74 -6.65
CA ALA A 24 -11.50 -23.81 -6.51
C ALA A 24 -12.85 -23.25 -6.00
N GLU A 25 -13.98 -23.75 -6.50
CA GLU A 25 -15.32 -23.29 -6.09
C GLU A 25 -15.76 -23.93 -4.76
N ALA A 26 -16.28 -23.11 -3.83
CA ALA A 26 -17.11 -23.56 -2.72
C ALA A 26 -18.58 -23.28 -3.04
N SER A 27 -19.41 -24.33 -3.10
CA SER A 27 -20.72 -24.34 -3.76
C SER A 27 -21.90 -23.66 -3.02
N SER A 28 -21.66 -22.76 -2.06
CA SER A 28 -22.74 -22.11 -1.28
C SER A 28 -22.60 -20.61 -1.00
N CYS A 29 -21.45 -19.99 -1.34
CA CYS A 29 -21.23 -18.57 -1.10
C CYS A 29 -21.70 -17.72 -2.30
N THR A 30 -22.32 -16.57 -2.03
CA THR A 30 -22.60 -15.57 -3.08
C THR A 30 -21.31 -14.85 -3.49
N THR A 31 -21.36 -14.21 -4.65
CA THR A 31 -20.30 -13.36 -5.21
C THR A 31 -20.75 -11.90 -5.29
N LEU A 32 -19.84 -10.97 -5.60
CA LEU A 32 -20.21 -9.56 -5.77
C LEU A 32 -21.20 -9.34 -6.93
N ARG A 33 -21.34 -10.32 -7.82
CA ARG A 33 -22.32 -10.28 -8.92
C ARG A 33 -23.75 -10.52 -8.43
N ASP A 34 -23.92 -11.08 -7.23
CA ASP A 34 -25.23 -11.36 -6.66
C ASP A 34 -25.76 -10.13 -5.92
N SER A 35 -26.81 -9.51 -6.46
CA SER A 35 -27.52 -8.38 -5.82
C SER A 35 -28.22 -8.76 -4.51
N THR A 36 -28.31 -10.07 -4.22
CA THR A 36 -28.86 -10.61 -2.97
C THR A 36 -27.80 -10.97 -1.94
N SER A 37 -26.52 -10.69 -2.22
CA SER A 37 -25.40 -10.92 -1.30
C SER A 37 -25.56 -10.15 0.02
N THR A 38 -24.85 -10.59 1.07
CA THR A 38 -24.82 -9.88 2.36
C THR A 38 -24.32 -8.45 2.18
N PHE A 39 -23.28 -8.28 1.36
CA PHE A 39 -22.73 -6.98 0.99
C PHE A 39 -23.80 -6.05 0.41
N ALA A 40 -24.50 -6.48 -0.64
CA ALA A 40 -25.50 -5.65 -1.33
C ALA A 40 -26.67 -5.28 -0.39
N LYS A 41 -27.16 -6.24 0.41
CA LYS A 41 -28.22 -6.01 1.40
C LYS A 41 -27.80 -5.04 2.49
N SER A 42 -26.60 -5.22 3.02
CA SER A 42 -26.03 -4.35 4.05
C SER A 42 -25.85 -2.93 3.53
N LEU A 43 -25.29 -2.77 2.31
CA LEU A 43 -25.09 -1.48 1.68
C LEU A 43 -26.41 -0.74 1.43
N ALA A 44 -27.42 -1.43 0.88
CA ALA A 44 -28.76 -0.86 0.67
C ALA A 44 -29.38 -0.39 2.00
N SER A 45 -29.28 -1.21 3.05
CA SER A 45 -29.78 -0.87 4.38
C SER A 45 -29.01 0.28 5.03
N TRP A 46 -27.70 0.37 4.80
CA TRP A 46 -26.86 1.38 5.43
C TRP A 46 -27.02 2.75 4.77
N THR A 47 -27.15 2.78 3.45
CA THR A 47 -27.27 4.01 2.65
C THR A 47 -28.73 4.45 2.45
N GLU A 48 -29.70 3.67 2.94
CA GLU A 48 -31.13 3.87 2.70
C GLU A 48 -31.47 4.01 1.21
N THR A 49 -30.67 3.38 0.34
CA THR A 49 -30.74 3.50 -1.11
C THR A 49 -31.25 2.20 -1.73
N ASP A 50 -32.18 2.32 -2.68
CA ASP A 50 -32.60 1.18 -3.51
C ASP A 50 -31.50 0.85 -4.53
N LEU A 51 -30.82 -0.27 -4.33
CA LEU A 51 -29.77 -0.76 -5.23
C LEU A 51 -30.32 -1.64 -6.36
N SER A 52 -31.64 -1.87 -6.43
CA SER A 52 -32.27 -2.67 -7.50
C SER A 52 -32.00 -2.18 -8.94
N PRO A 53 -31.77 -0.87 -9.21
CA PRO A 53 -31.41 -0.41 -10.55
C PRO A 53 -29.97 -0.78 -10.97
N ILE A 54 -29.11 -1.17 -10.03
CA ILE A 54 -27.71 -1.50 -10.31
C ILE A 54 -27.64 -2.93 -10.85
N ASP A 55 -27.08 -3.09 -12.05
CA ASP A 55 -26.74 -4.41 -12.59
C ASP A 55 -25.42 -4.92 -11.98
N PHE A 56 -25.51 -5.49 -10.78
CA PHE A 56 -24.37 -6.06 -10.06
C PHE A 56 -23.59 -7.08 -10.91
N SER A 57 -24.28 -7.87 -11.73
CA SER A 57 -23.64 -8.87 -12.57
C SER A 57 -22.71 -8.24 -13.60
N THR A 58 -23.11 -7.12 -14.20
CA THR A 58 -22.30 -6.37 -15.16
C THR A 58 -21.25 -5.49 -14.48
N VAL A 59 -21.59 -4.85 -13.36
CA VAL A 59 -20.68 -3.97 -12.61
C VAL A 59 -19.48 -4.75 -12.08
N PHE A 60 -19.73 -5.89 -11.44
CA PHE A 60 -18.69 -6.67 -10.76
C PHE A 60 -18.09 -7.79 -11.60
N LYS A 61 -18.51 -7.96 -12.87
CA LYS A 61 -18.01 -9.02 -13.75
C LYS A 61 -16.48 -9.06 -13.82
N GLU A 62 -15.86 -7.90 -13.98
CA GLU A 62 -14.39 -7.80 -14.14
C GLU A 62 -13.66 -8.24 -12.87
N ILE A 63 -14.13 -7.79 -11.70
CA ILE A 63 -13.56 -8.16 -10.39
C ILE A 63 -13.79 -9.64 -10.11
N ASP A 64 -15.01 -10.14 -10.34
CA ASP A 64 -15.37 -11.54 -10.14
C ASP A 64 -14.56 -12.50 -11.01
N THR A 65 -14.27 -12.09 -12.25
CA THR A 65 -13.46 -12.90 -13.17
C THR A 65 -11.98 -12.87 -12.80
N ALA A 66 -11.45 -11.70 -12.43
CA ALA A 66 -10.03 -11.56 -12.11
C ALA A 66 -9.70 -12.09 -10.71
N LEU A 67 -10.64 -11.98 -9.78
CA LEU A 67 -10.46 -12.23 -8.35
C LEU A 67 -11.70 -12.94 -7.76
N PRO A 68 -11.98 -14.18 -8.17
CA PRO A 68 -13.14 -14.93 -7.69
C PRO A 68 -13.13 -15.12 -6.17
N TRP A 69 -11.96 -15.35 -5.57
CA TRP A 69 -11.80 -15.46 -4.11
C TRP A 69 -12.15 -14.16 -3.38
N LEU A 70 -11.76 -12.99 -3.92
CA LEU A 70 -12.06 -11.69 -3.33
C LEU A 70 -13.54 -11.37 -3.49
N SER A 71 -14.09 -11.61 -4.68
CA SER A 71 -15.51 -11.41 -4.98
C SER A 71 -16.40 -12.21 -4.04
N LYS A 72 -16.05 -13.49 -3.81
CA LYS A 72 -16.74 -14.37 -2.87
C LYS A 72 -16.68 -13.84 -1.44
N CYS A 73 -15.48 -13.51 -0.95
CA CYS A 73 -15.31 -13.01 0.41
C CYS A 73 -16.03 -11.67 0.62
N ALA A 74 -15.80 -10.70 -0.27
CA ALA A 74 -16.40 -9.37 -0.19
C ALA A 74 -17.93 -9.41 -0.20
N ALA A 75 -18.54 -10.30 -0.99
CA ALA A 75 -19.98 -10.49 -1.02
C ALA A 75 -20.58 -11.04 0.27
N ALA A 76 -19.79 -11.82 1.03
CA ALA A 76 -20.21 -12.41 2.30
C ALA A 76 -20.11 -11.42 3.48
N ILE A 77 -19.33 -10.34 3.33
CA ILE A 77 -19.10 -9.34 4.38
C ILE A 77 -20.33 -8.42 4.57
N ASP A 78 -20.61 -8.07 5.82
CA ASP A 78 -21.52 -7.00 6.20
C ASP A 78 -20.73 -5.69 6.50
N PRO A 79 -20.58 -4.77 5.52
CA PRO A 79 -19.83 -3.53 5.71
C PRO A 79 -20.41 -2.63 6.82
N LYS A 80 -21.73 -2.63 7.02
CA LYS A 80 -22.39 -1.88 8.11
C LYS A 80 -22.02 -2.44 9.48
N ALA A 81 -21.98 -3.77 9.62
CA ALA A 81 -21.56 -4.42 10.86
C ALA A 81 -20.10 -4.10 11.17
N ILE A 82 -19.19 -4.22 10.19
CA ILE A 82 -17.77 -3.86 10.35
C ILE A 82 -17.65 -2.40 10.79
N TYR A 83 -18.32 -1.48 10.09
CA TYR A 83 -18.29 -0.06 10.46
C TYR A 83 -18.80 0.17 11.88
N THR A 84 -19.87 -0.51 12.28
CA THR A 84 -20.44 -0.41 13.63
C THR A 84 -19.46 -0.94 14.69
N SER A 85 -18.78 -2.05 14.42
CA SER A 85 -17.75 -2.62 15.29
C SER A 85 -16.59 -1.62 15.45
N LEU A 86 -16.05 -1.09 14.36
CA LEU A 86 -15.01 -0.05 14.39
C LEU A 86 -15.46 1.18 15.17
N ALA A 87 -16.68 1.68 14.90
CA ALA A 87 -17.24 2.85 15.56
C ALA A 87 -17.58 2.60 17.04
N SER A 88 -17.69 1.34 17.48
CA SER A 88 -17.91 0.99 18.87
C SER A 88 -16.60 0.75 19.64
N SER A 89 -15.53 0.35 18.94
CA SER A 89 -14.21 0.07 19.50
C SER A 89 -13.61 1.26 20.24
N SER A 90 -13.29 1.06 21.52
CA SER A 90 -12.60 2.05 22.35
C SER A 90 -11.18 2.32 21.84
N SER A 91 -10.47 1.29 21.36
CA SER A 91 -9.14 1.40 20.75
C SER A 91 -9.18 2.33 19.53
N VAL A 92 -10.15 2.13 18.62
CA VAL A 92 -10.33 2.97 17.43
C VAL A 92 -10.66 4.40 17.80
N LYS A 93 -11.60 4.60 18.73
CA LYS A 93 -11.95 5.95 19.21
C LYS A 93 -10.76 6.67 19.83
N SER A 94 -9.97 5.97 20.64
CA SER A 94 -8.77 6.52 21.26
C SER A 94 -7.75 6.93 20.20
N CYS A 95 -7.52 6.08 19.20
CA CYS A 95 -6.60 6.38 18.10
C CYS A 95 -7.03 7.57 17.27
N LEU A 96 -8.29 7.61 16.83
CA LEU A 96 -8.83 8.74 16.08
C LEU A 96 -8.75 10.03 16.91
N SER A 97 -9.07 9.96 18.20
CA SER A 97 -8.96 11.11 19.10
C SER A 97 -7.52 11.60 19.27
N ALA A 98 -6.55 10.69 19.32
CA ALA A 98 -5.13 11.05 19.40
C ALA A 98 -4.65 11.72 18.10
N LEU A 99 -5.04 11.17 16.96
CA LEU A 99 -4.75 11.75 15.64
C LEU A 99 -5.38 13.13 15.45
N GLU A 100 -6.63 13.31 15.88
CA GLU A 100 -7.33 14.61 15.81
C GLU A 100 -6.70 15.67 16.73
N LYS A 101 -6.09 15.23 17.84
CA LYS A 101 -5.42 16.11 18.80
C LYS A 101 -3.95 16.35 18.50
N TYR A 102 -3.37 15.64 17.52
CA TYR A 102 -2.00 15.85 17.12
C TYR A 102 -1.87 17.23 16.47
N ASP A 103 -1.14 18.12 17.13
CA ASP A 103 -0.85 19.49 16.67
C ASP A 103 0.64 19.69 16.35
N GLY A 104 1.40 18.60 16.23
CA GLY A 104 2.82 18.63 15.94
C GLY A 104 3.14 19.14 14.53
N ASP A 105 4.20 19.95 14.43
CA ASP A 105 4.68 20.50 13.18
C ASP A 105 5.64 19.52 12.48
N LEU A 106 5.13 18.78 11.49
CA LEU A 106 5.91 17.82 10.69
C LEU A 106 6.97 18.46 9.78
N SER A 107 7.09 19.80 9.75
CA SER A 107 8.26 20.47 9.17
C SER A 107 9.47 20.51 10.12
N THR A 108 9.33 20.00 11.35
CA THR A 108 10.37 20.03 12.39
C THR A 108 10.74 18.62 12.87
N ALA A 109 11.99 18.44 13.33
CA ALA A 109 12.45 17.19 13.90
C ALA A 109 11.65 16.78 15.16
N ASP A 110 11.30 17.75 16.02
CA ASP A 110 10.50 17.51 17.23
C ASP A 110 9.07 17.07 16.89
N GLY A 111 8.47 17.63 15.83
CA GLY A 111 7.17 17.19 15.32
C GLY A 111 7.22 15.73 14.86
N TRP A 112 8.24 15.33 14.10
CA TRP A 112 8.45 13.93 13.70
C TRP A 112 8.68 13.01 14.89
N SER A 113 9.48 13.42 15.88
CA SER A 113 9.67 12.63 17.10
C SER A 113 8.34 12.41 17.83
N SER A 114 7.52 13.46 17.96
CA SER A 114 6.21 13.37 18.62
C SER A 114 5.23 12.50 17.83
N MET A 115 5.26 12.59 16.50
CA MET A 115 4.47 11.73 15.62
C MET A 115 4.90 10.27 15.76
N CYS A 116 6.19 10.00 15.90
CA CYS A 116 6.71 8.66 16.06
C CYS A 116 6.34 8.03 17.39
N THR A 117 6.42 8.78 18.49
CA THR A 117 5.87 8.33 19.78
C THR A 117 4.37 8.02 19.66
N MET A 118 3.59 8.88 18.99
CA MET A 118 2.17 8.61 18.76
C MET A 118 1.94 7.36 17.89
N ALA A 119 2.77 7.17 16.86
CA ALA A 119 2.68 6.02 15.96
C ALA A 119 2.92 4.71 16.72
N GLU A 120 3.97 4.66 17.55
CA GLU A 120 4.34 3.51 18.36
C GLU A 120 3.34 3.24 19.49
N ASP A 121 2.98 4.26 20.26
CA ASP A 121 2.21 4.08 21.50
C ASP A 121 0.70 4.02 21.26
N THR A 122 0.20 4.58 20.15
CA THR A 122 -1.25 4.72 19.92
C THR A 122 -1.72 4.12 18.59
N ILE A 123 -1.07 4.46 17.48
CA ILE A 123 -1.53 4.03 16.16
C ILE A 123 -1.28 2.52 15.98
N MET A 124 -0.08 2.04 16.29
CA MET A 124 0.28 0.63 16.08
C MET A 124 -0.59 -0.33 16.90
N PRO A 125 -0.84 -0.10 18.21
CA PRO A 125 -1.76 -0.94 18.98
C PRO A 125 -3.19 -0.90 18.43
N CYS A 126 -3.63 0.26 17.92
CA CYS A 126 -4.94 0.37 17.28
C CYS A 126 -5.03 -0.45 15.99
N VAL A 127 -4.02 -0.39 15.13
CA VAL A 127 -3.97 -1.17 13.89
C VAL A 127 -4.03 -2.67 14.22
N LYS A 128 -3.24 -3.12 15.20
CA LYS A 128 -3.24 -4.51 15.67
C LYS A 128 -4.64 -4.93 16.12
N SER A 129 -5.25 -4.21 17.06
CA SER A 129 -6.59 -4.51 17.59
C SER A 129 -7.69 -4.44 16.52
N VAL A 130 -7.62 -3.49 15.58
CA VAL A 130 -8.58 -3.42 14.47
C VAL A 130 -8.47 -4.63 13.57
N MET A 131 -7.24 -5.00 13.19
CA MET A 131 -7.03 -6.14 12.31
C MET A 131 -7.47 -7.43 12.98
N THR A 132 -7.04 -7.69 14.21
CA THR A 132 -7.37 -8.94 14.92
C THR A 132 -8.82 -8.99 15.35
N ASP A 133 -9.32 -7.96 16.04
CA ASP A 133 -10.59 -8.03 16.78
C ASP A 133 -11.79 -7.54 15.97
N THR A 134 -11.56 -6.95 14.79
CA THR A 134 -12.67 -6.41 13.97
C THR A 134 -12.64 -6.97 12.56
N ILE A 135 -11.50 -6.90 11.88
CA ILE A 135 -11.41 -7.37 10.50
C ILE A 135 -11.42 -8.90 10.47
N MET A 136 -10.49 -9.56 11.16
CA MET A 136 -10.44 -11.03 11.17
C MET A 136 -11.71 -11.65 11.74
N ASP A 137 -12.24 -11.14 12.87
CA ASP A 137 -13.53 -11.58 13.43
C ASP A 137 -14.68 -11.48 12.40
N ALA A 138 -14.72 -10.41 11.59
CA ALA A 138 -15.73 -10.25 10.55
C ALA A 138 -15.54 -11.27 9.43
N LEU A 139 -14.30 -11.53 9.00
CA LEU A 139 -13.98 -12.52 7.96
C LEU A 139 -14.32 -13.94 8.44
N ASP A 140 -13.97 -14.28 9.68
CA ASP A 140 -14.25 -15.58 10.30
C ASP A 140 -15.75 -15.81 10.48
N SER A 141 -16.53 -14.74 10.70
CA SER A 141 -17.99 -14.82 10.83
C SER A 141 -18.73 -15.15 9.52
N THR A 142 -18.03 -15.16 8.38
CA THR A 142 -18.63 -15.42 7.06
C THR A 142 -18.95 -16.90 6.79
N GLY A 143 -18.64 -17.80 7.73
CA GLY A 143 -18.94 -19.23 7.58
C GLY A 143 -18.10 -19.92 6.51
N GLY A 144 -16.85 -19.48 6.33
CA GLY A 144 -15.88 -20.04 5.39
C GLY A 144 -15.88 -19.39 4.00
N CYS A 145 -16.73 -18.39 3.75
CA CYS A 145 -16.76 -17.71 2.44
C CYS A 145 -15.53 -16.83 2.16
N CYS A 146 -14.72 -16.54 3.19
CA CYS A 146 -13.45 -15.82 3.06
C CYS A 146 -12.21 -16.72 3.12
N ASP A 147 -12.34 -18.04 3.27
CA ASP A 147 -11.20 -18.94 3.44
C ASP A 147 -10.25 -18.90 2.24
N ASP A 148 -10.77 -19.05 1.02
CA ASP A 148 -9.95 -18.96 -0.20
C ASP A 148 -9.23 -17.61 -0.32
N PHE A 149 -9.85 -16.51 0.14
CA PHE A 149 -9.21 -15.21 0.13
C PHE A 149 -8.03 -15.17 1.11
N LEU A 150 -8.23 -15.67 2.33
CA LEU A 150 -7.20 -15.71 3.36
C LEU A 150 -6.04 -16.64 2.95
N ASP A 151 -6.36 -17.79 2.33
CA ASP A 151 -5.37 -18.73 1.80
C ASP A 151 -4.59 -18.13 0.63
N GLU A 152 -5.26 -17.39 -0.27
CA GLU A 152 -4.58 -16.73 -1.38
C GLU A 152 -3.65 -15.61 -0.87
N VAL A 153 -4.08 -14.81 0.10
CA VAL A 153 -3.22 -13.79 0.74
C VAL A 153 -1.97 -14.45 1.32
N LYS A 154 -2.13 -15.55 2.04
CA LYS A 154 -1.00 -16.29 2.61
C LYS A 154 -0.09 -16.87 1.53
N THR A 155 -0.66 -17.34 0.42
CA THR A 155 0.10 -17.89 -0.70
C THR A 155 0.93 -16.80 -1.40
N LEU A 156 0.32 -15.63 -1.66
CA LEU A 156 0.96 -14.54 -2.38
C LEU A 156 1.98 -13.77 -1.54
N PHE A 157 1.72 -13.60 -0.24
CA PHE A 157 2.50 -12.72 0.65
C PHE A 157 3.27 -13.46 1.75
N GLY A 158 3.03 -14.76 1.92
CA GLY A 158 3.72 -15.63 2.89
C GLY A 158 3.18 -15.58 4.33
N ASP A 159 2.56 -14.46 4.72
CA ASP A 159 1.99 -14.23 6.06
C ASP A 159 0.45 -14.31 6.02
N SER A 160 -0.22 -14.58 7.16
CA SER A 160 -1.68 -14.42 7.23
C SER A 160 -2.08 -12.95 7.05
N LEU A 161 -3.34 -12.67 6.69
CA LEU A 161 -3.78 -11.30 6.38
C LEU A 161 -3.50 -10.30 7.52
N ASP A 162 -3.79 -10.66 8.76
CA ASP A 162 -3.52 -9.82 9.93
C ASP A 162 -2.02 -9.60 10.14
N GLU A 163 -1.20 -10.65 10.12
CA GLU A 163 0.25 -10.58 10.23
C GLU A 163 0.86 -9.72 9.12
N PHE A 164 0.40 -9.91 7.88
CA PHE A 164 0.80 -9.13 6.72
C PHE A 164 0.53 -7.63 6.93
N VAL A 165 -0.70 -7.25 7.31
CA VAL A 165 -1.05 -5.84 7.53
C VAL A 165 -0.28 -5.25 8.71
N ILE A 166 -0.15 -5.99 9.81
CA ILE A 166 0.57 -5.54 11.01
C ILE A 166 2.05 -5.32 10.69
N LYS A 167 2.69 -6.25 9.99
CA LYS A 167 4.11 -6.19 9.62
C LYS A 167 4.39 -5.06 8.62
N LEU A 168 3.49 -4.82 7.66
CA LEU A 168 3.55 -3.64 6.81
C LEU A 168 3.49 -2.33 7.61
N ALA A 169 2.57 -2.24 8.57
CA ALA A 169 2.46 -1.08 9.43
C ALA A 169 3.74 -0.88 10.27
N GLU A 170 4.25 -1.95 10.89
CA GLU A 170 5.47 -1.93 11.71
C GLU A 170 6.70 -1.50 10.91
N LEU A 171 6.90 -2.10 9.73
CA LEU A 171 8.04 -1.76 8.87
C LEU A 171 7.92 -0.33 8.31
N GLY A 172 6.71 0.11 7.95
CA GLY A 172 6.45 1.49 7.52
C GLY A 172 6.71 2.50 8.63
N ALA A 173 6.25 2.21 9.84
CA ALA A 173 6.56 3.01 11.03
C ALA A 173 8.07 3.03 11.30
N ASN A 174 8.76 1.88 11.16
CA ASN A 174 10.20 1.79 11.34
C ASN A 174 10.98 2.62 10.31
N ILE A 175 10.52 2.73 9.06
CA ILE A 175 11.08 3.67 8.08
C ILE A 175 10.95 5.10 8.56
N ALA A 176 9.77 5.51 9.02
CA ALA A 176 9.55 6.89 9.44
C ALA A 176 10.24 7.23 10.79
N CYS A 177 10.30 6.27 11.70
CA CYS A 177 10.59 6.50 13.12
C CYS A 177 11.92 5.93 13.60
N SER A 178 12.68 5.30 12.71
CA SER A 178 14.09 5.02 12.99
C SER A 178 14.86 6.33 13.20
N GLU A 179 15.33 6.55 14.41
CA GLU A 179 16.35 7.57 14.68
C GLU A 179 17.70 7.08 14.13
N ARG A 180 18.35 7.94 13.34
CA ARG A 180 19.67 7.66 12.78
C ARG A 180 20.59 8.87 12.98
N THR A 181 21.86 8.57 13.18
CA THR A 181 22.91 9.60 13.27
C THR A 181 23.59 9.71 11.92
N PHE A 182 23.68 10.92 11.37
CA PHE A 182 24.39 11.18 10.13
C PHE A 182 25.20 12.46 10.19
N THR A 183 26.13 12.60 9.25
CA THR A 183 26.89 13.84 9.06
C THR A 183 26.27 14.61 7.90
N ASN A 184 25.71 15.78 8.16
CA ASN A 184 25.07 16.60 7.13
C ASN A 184 26.09 17.30 6.20
N LEU A 185 25.60 18.02 5.19
CA LEU A 185 26.44 18.74 4.22
C LEU A 185 27.36 19.81 4.86
N LYS A 186 27.06 20.24 6.08
CA LYS A 186 27.89 21.18 6.86
C LYS A 186 28.93 20.46 7.74
N SER A 187 29.12 19.15 7.56
CA SER A 187 30.00 18.30 8.36
C SER A 187 29.63 18.24 9.85
N VAL A 188 28.35 18.44 10.18
CA VAL A 188 27.83 18.35 11.55
C VAL A 188 27.15 16.99 11.73
N SER A 189 27.52 16.29 12.80
CA SER A 189 26.84 15.05 13.20
C SER A 189 25.51 15.40 13.88
N THR A 190 24.42 14.95 13.31
CA THR A 190 23.05 15.19 13.80
C THR A 190 22.31 13.86 13.93
N LYS A 191 21.41 13.79 14.90
CA LYS A 191 20.43 12.71 15.05
C LYS A 191 19.08 13.19 14.54
N GLU A 192 18.49 12.43 13.62
CA GLU A 192 17.18 12.76 13.07
C GLU A 192 16.33 11.50 12.90
N MET A 193 15.02 11.68 12.99
CA MET A 193 14.05 10.66 12.59
C MET A 193 14.07 10.54 11.07
N CYS A 194 14.04 9.31 10.58
CA CYS A 194 14.14 9.08 9.15
C CYS A 194 13.03 9.72 8.32
N GLY A 195 11.81 9.78 8.84
CA GLY A 195 10.69 10.46 8.17
C GLY A 195 10.95 11.95 7.97
N TYR A 196 11.59 12.62 8.92
CA TYR A 196 11.99 14.03 8.78
C TYR A 196 13.01 14.22 7.66
N SER A 197 14.05 13.41 7.64
CA SER A 197 15.10 13.56 6.62
C SER A 197 14.63 13.11 5.24
N ILE A 198 13.75 12.10 5.14
CA ILE A 198 13.06 11.73 3.89
C ILE A 198 12.21 12.90 3.40
N TYR A 199 11.36 13.48 4.25
CA TYR A 199 10.52 14.62 3.89
C TYR A 199 11.38 15.79 3.37
N ASN A 200 12.43 16.14 4.09
CA ASN A 200 13.34 17.21 3.67
C ASN A 200 14.10 16.87 2.39
N SER A 201 14.43 15.60 2.15
CA SER A 201 15.09 15.14 0.92
C SER A 201 14.30 15.42 -0.35
N PHE A 202 12.99 15.64 -0.27
CA PHE A 202 12.12 15.94 -1.41
C PHE A 202 11.73 17.42 -1.54
N THR A 203 12.24 18.29 -0.67
CA THR A 203 11.94 19.73 -0.70
C THR A 203 12.53 20.47 -1.91
N PHE A 204 13.42 19.83 -2.68
CA PHE A 204 13.94 20.37 -3.93
C PHE A 204 12.94 20.38 -5.09
N ILE A 205 11.77 19.72 -4.96
CA ILE A 205 10.79 19.64 -6.04
C ILE A 205 9.98 20.94 -6.09
N GLU A 206 10.32 21.82 -7.02
CA GLU A 206 9.66 23.12 -7.24
C GLU A 206 9.00 23.20 -8.64
N SER A 207 9.28 22.25 -9.55
CA SER A 207 8.85 22.27 -10.96
C SER A 207 8.51 20.88 -11.54
N ASP A 208 7.77 20.86 -12.66
CA ASP A 208 7.42 19.63 -13.41
C ASP A 208 8.65 18.89 -13.98
N GLU A 209 9.75 19.61 -14.24
CA GLU A 209 11.00 19.03 -14.71
C GLU A 209 11.67 18.19 -13.60
N GLU A 210 11.60 18.65 -12.36
CA GLU A 210 12.09 17.92 -11.18
C GLU A 210 11.20 16.72 -10.85
N VAL A 211 9.88 16.83 -11.05
CA VAL A 211 8.96 15.67 -10.95
C VAL A 211 9.33 14.59 -11.97
N SER A 212 9.68 14.99 -13.20
CA SER A 212 10.13 14.05 -14.24
C SER A 212 11.45 13.36 -13.84
N SER A 213 12.33 14.05 -13.11
CA SER A 213 13.57 13.46 -12.59
C SER A 213 13.31 12.34 -11.58
N LEU A 214 12.20 12.38 -10.82
CA LEU A 214 11.81 11.34 -9.86
C LEU A 214 11.45 10.02 -10.53
N LEU A 215 11.03 10.03 -11.80
CA LEU A 215 10.79 8.78 -12.54
C LEU A 215 12.05 7.92 -12.63
N ASN A 216 13.24 8.54 -12.55
CA ASN A 216 14.50 7.80 -12.49
C ASN A 216 14.69 7.02 -11.18
N LEU A 217 13.94 7.29 -10.11
CA LEU A 217 13.98 6.47 -8.89
C LEU A 217 13.59 5.02 -9.18
N ALA A 218 12.59 4.82 -10.05
CA ALA A 218 12.18 3.48 -10.49
C ALA A 218 13.26 2.81 -11.36
N GLU A 219 14.17 3.59 -11.95
CA GLU A 219 15.21 3.10 -12.85
C GLU A 219 16.58 2.96 -12.17
N ILE A 220 16.67 3.10 -10.84
CA ILE A 220 17.91 2.87 -10.09
C ILE A 220 18.19 1.36 -10.06
N PRO A 221 19.32 0.88 -10.61
CA PRO A 221 19.72 -0.50 -10.39
C PRO A 221 19.99 -0.74 -8.90
N ASN A 222 19.58 -1.90 -8.38
CA ASN A 222 19.67 -2.22 -6.94
C ASN A 222 21.09 -2.07 -6.35
N ASP A 223 22.14 -2.31 -7.13
CA ASP A 223 23.55 -2.16 -6.71
C ASP A 223 24.02 -0.69 -6.69
N GLN A 224 23.26 0.23 -7.25
CA GLN A 224 23.53 1.67 -7.29
C GLN A 224 22.71 2.48 -6.28
N MET A 225 21.80 1.84 -5.55
CA MET A 225 20.87 2.51 -4.62
C MET A 225 21.59 3.33 -3.55
N CYS A 226 22.67 2.81 -2.95
CA CYS A 226 23.46 3.55 -1.97
C CYS A 226 24.11 4.82 -2.55
N ASN A 227 24.56 4.77 -3.81
CA ASN A 227 25.13 5.94 -4.47
C ASN A 227 24.04 6.98 -4.76
N ALA A 228 22.92 6.56 -5.34
CA ALA A 228 21.80 7.43 -5.67
C ALA A 228 21.24 8.14 -4.42
N PHE A 229 21.02 7.42 -3.32
CA PHE A 229 20.48 7.96 -2.08
C PHE A 229 21.48 8.82 -1.29
N ALA A 230 22.77 8.68 -1.58
CA ALA A 230 23.82 9.58 -1.11
C ALA A 230 23.97 10.84 -1.99
N GLY A 231 23.07 11.06 -2.97
CA GLY A 231 23.13 12.20 -3.89
C GLY A 231 24.19 12.08 -4.99
N LYS A 232 24.77 10.89 -5.20
CA LYS A 232 25.78 10.66 -6.23
C LYS A 232 25.12 10.27 -7.54
N ALA A 233 25.83 10.56 -8.63
CA ALA A 233 25.43 10.07 -9.94
C ALA A 233 25.40 8.53 -9.97
N PHE A 234 24.39 7.97 -10.65
CA PHE A 234 24.25 6.55 -10.94
C PHE A 234 23.95 6.34 -12.43
N THR A 235 24.08 5.11 -12.91
CA THR A 235 23.66 4.75 -14.27
C THR A 235 22.28 4.11 -14.20
N ASN A 236 21.28 4.69 -14.85
CA ASN A 236 19.93 4.14 -14.87
C ASN A 236 19.82 2.92 -15.81
N THR A 237 18.67 2.25 -15.82
CA THR A 237 18.41 1.08 -16.69
C THR A 237 18.54 1.38 -18.19
N ASN A 238 18.46 2.65 -18.60
CA ASN A 238 18.67 3.13 -19.96
C ASN A 238 20.14 3.45 -20.29
N GLY A 239 21.09 3.18 -19.38
CA GLY A 239 22.51 3.45 -19.56
C GLY A 239 22.90 4.93 -19.45
N LYS A 240 21.99 5.79 -18.98
CA LYS A 240 22.24 7.22 -18.80
C LYS A 240 22.76 7.49 -17.40
N SER A 241 23.73 8.41 -17.30
CA SER A 241 24.16 8.92 -16.00
C SER A 241 23.14 9.94 -15.49
N VAL A 242 22.58 9.68 -14.32
CA VAL A 242 21.53 10.47 -13.68
C VAL A 242 21.96 10.82 -12.26
N THR A 243 21.53 11.97 -11.76
CA THR A 243 21.65 12.37 -10.34
C THR A 243 20.28 12.80 -9.86
N ILE A 244 19.93 12.45 -8.63
CA ILE A 244 18.70 12.93 -7.97
C ILE A 244 19.10 14.04 -7.01
N GLY A 245 18.27 15.05 -6.82
CA GLY A 245 18.57 16.26 -6.03
C GLY A 245 18.91 16.06 -4.54
N PHE A 246 18.96 14.83 -4.06
CA PHE A 246 19.34 14.48 -2.69
C PHE A 246 20.74 15.02 -2.35
N GLY A 247 20.91 15.59 -1.16
CA GLY A 247 22.22 16.11 -0.73
C GLY A 247 22.70 17.36 -1.48
N THR A 248 21.84 18.08 -2.21
CA THR A 248 22.19 19.32 -2.93
C THR A 248 21.43 20.53 -2.38
N ASN A 249 21.94 21.76 -2.56
CA ASN A 249 21.23 23.00 -2.22
C ASN A 249 20.68 23.11 -0.78
N GLY A 250 21.30 22.43 0.19
CA GLY A 250 20.84 22.43 1.60
C GLY A 250 19.78 21.37 1.93
N VAL A 251 19.51 20.47 0.97
CA VAL A 251 18.61 19.31 1.09
C VAL A 251 19.39 18.13 1.67
N ASP A 252 18.76 17.38 2.56
CA ASP A 252 19.38 16.20 3.15
C ASP A 252 19.50 15.04 2.16
N THR A 253 20.36 14.08 2.49
CA THR A 253 20.44 12.82 1.74
C THR A 253 19.45 11.82 2.31
N MET A 254 18.81 11.02 1.46
CA MET A 254 17.99 9.88 1.91
C MET A 254 18.82 8.72 2.46
N GLY A 255 20.14 8.71 2.21
CA GLY A 255 21.06 7.63 2.56
C GLY A 255 21.01 7.19 4.03
N ILE A 256 20.61 8.10 4.93
CA ILE A 256 20.53 7.84 6.37
C ILE A 256 19.41 6.83 6.71
N CYS A 257 18.45 6.65 5.80
CA CYS A 257 17.26 5.81 5.97
C CYS A 257 17.26 4.57 5.09
N LEU A 258 18.38 4.26 4.44
CA LEU A 258 18.48 3.08 3.59
C LEU A 258 18.28 1.79 4.37
N ASP A 259 18.81 1.67 5.58
CA ASP A 259 18.69 0.43 6.37
C ASP A 259 17.22 0.03 6.67
N PRO A 260 16.36 0.92 7.22
CA PRO A 260 14.95 0.56 7.43
C PRO A 260 14.18 0.40 6.11
N ILE A 261 14.53 1.15 5.04
CA ILE A 261 13.94 0.97 3.71
C ILE A 261 14.31 -0.39 3.11
N ASP A 262 15.57 -0.81 3.24
CA ASP A 262 16.05 -2.12 2.78
C ASP A 262 15.34 -3.23 3.56
N THR A 263 15.18 -3.09 4.88
CA THR A 263 14.44 -4.08 5.69
C THR A 263 13.01 -4.28 5.16
N PHE A 264 12.29 -3.19 4.85
CA PHE A 264 10.98 -3.26 4.22
C PHE A 264 11.04 -3.90 2.83
N THR A 265 12.04 -3.54 2.03
CA THR A 265 12.23 -4.06 0.67
C THR A 265 12.55 -5.56 0.66
N GLN A 266 13.36 -6.04 1.61
CA GLN A 266 13.65 -7.48 1.78
C GLN A 266 12.40 -8.25 2.19
N TYR A 267 11.51 -7.64 3.00
CA TYR A 267 10.22 -8.24 3.29
C TYR A 267 9.36 -8.34 2.02
N MET A 268 9.23 -7.26 1.24
CA MET A 268 8.51 -7.32 -0.04
C MET A 268 9.08 -8.39 -0.97
N LYS A 269 10.40 -8.45 -1.12
CA LYS A 269 11.09 -9.46 -1.95
C LYS A 269 10.70 -10.90 -1.62
N SER A 270 10.32 -11.17 -0.36
CA SER A 270 9.95 -12.52 0.08
C SER A 270 8.57 -12.98 -0.40
N TRP A 271 7.75 -12.07 -0.95
CA TRP A 271 6.41 -12.37 -1.41
C TRP A 271 6.42 -13.11 -2.75
N GLU A 272 5.65 -14.19 -2.82
CA GLU A 272 5.53 -15.04 -4.01
C GLU A 272 4.94 -14.28 -5.19
N ILE A 273 4.15 -13.24 -4.94
CA ILE A 273 3.67 -12.30 -5.96
C ILE A 273 4.77 -11.79 -6.92
N PHE A 274 6.01 -11.66 -6.44
CA PHE A 274 7.11 -11.18 -7.26
C PHE A 274 7.81 -12.28 -8.06
N SER A 275 7.39 -13.55 -7.95
CA SER A 275 7.81 -14.61 -8.87
C SER A 275 7.06 -14.55 -10.21
N GLU A 276 5.97 -13.79 -10.27
CA GLU A 276 5.14 -13.62 -11.45
C GLU A 276 5.83 -12.88 -12.59
N THR A 277 5.34 -13.14 -13.81
CA THR A 277 5.74 -12.42 -15.02
C THR A 277 4.55 -11.67 -15.59
N LEU A 278 4.68 -10.36 -15.68
CA LEU A 278 3.66 -9.48 -16.25
C LEU A 278 3.87 -9.29 -17.74
N ASN A 279 2.77 -9.11 -18.47
CA ASN A 279 2.81 -8.64 -19.85
C ASN A 279 2.29 -7.20 -19.92
N ALA A 280 3.18 -6.24 -20.11
CA ALA A 280 2.85 -4.83 -20.27
C ALA A 280 3.05 -4.44 -21.74
N ASN A 281 1.95 -4.22 -22.47
CA ASN A 281 1.96 -3.84 -23.90
C ASN A 281 2.83 -4.73 -24.80
N GLY A 282 2.81 -6.06 -24.57
CA GLY A 282 3.59 -7.03 -25.36
C GLY A 282 5.02 -7.25 -24.85
N ILE A 283 5.43 -6.56 -23.78
CA ILE A 283 6.71 -6.76 -23.12
C ILE A 283 6.50 -7.67 -21.90
N SER A 284 7.21 -8.80 -21.89
CA SER A 284 7.22 -9.72 -20.76
C SER A 284 8.23 -9.25 -19.72
N VAL A 285 7.78 -9.01 -18.49
CA VAL A 285 8.59 -8.46 -17.41
C VAL A 285 8.45 -9.34 -16.18
N SER A 286 9.58 -9.90 -15.74
CA SER A 286 9.64 -10.66 -14.50
C SER A 286 9.58 -9.69 -13.33
N LEU A 287 8.61 -9.83 -12.43
CA LEU A 287 8.51 -8.95 -11.26
C LEU A 287 9.71 -9.09 -10.31
N SER A 288 10.37 -10.25 -10.32
CA SER A 288 11.60 -10.47 -9.55
C SER A 288 12.78 -9.62 -10.02
N ASP A 289 12.70 -9.00 -11.20
CA ASP A 289 13.72 -8.05 -11.67
C ASP A 289 13.75 -6.77 -10.80
N LEU A 290 12.68 -6.46 -10.07
CA LEU A 290 12.66 -5.39 -9.05
C LEU A 290 13.68 -5.63 -7.92
N PHE A 291 13.99 -6.88 -7.61
CA PHE A 291 14.83 -7.25 -6.46
C PHE A 291 16.14 -7.94 -6.86
N THR A 292 16.35 -8.12 -8.16
CA THR A 292 17.56 -8.74 -8.69
C THR A 292 18.68 -7.70 -8.80
N SER A 293 19.89 -8.07 -8.38
CA SER A 293 21.04 -7.17 -8.44
C SER A 293 21.34 -6.74 -9.89
N GLY A 294 21.59 -5.45 -10.10
CA GLY A 294 21.85 -4.87 -11.42
C GLY A 294 20.63 -4.77 -12.34
N LYS A 295 19.44 -5.13 -11.87
CA LYS A 295 18.19 -5.01 -12.61
C LYS A 295 17.25 -4.00 -11.95
N SER A 296 16.31 -3.50 -12.74
CA SER A 296 15.09 -2.82 -12.32
C SER A 296 14.07 -2.91 -13.47
N ILE A 297 12.85 -2.43 -13.25
CA ILE A 297 11.87 -2.19 -14.31
C ILE A 297 11.97 -0.75 -14.81
N THR A 298 11.71 -0.51 -16.08
CA THR A 298 11.71 0.85 -16.63
C THR A 298 10.44 1.60 -16.21
N GLY A 299 10.52 2.92 -16.09
CA GLY A 299 9.38 3.73 -15.64
C GLY A 299 8.16 3.63 -16.57
N ASP A 300 8.36 3.46 -17.87
CA ASP A 300 7.30 3.25 -18.86
C ASP A 300 6.60 1.90 -18.70
N VAL A 301 7.33 0.84 -18.37
CA VAL A 301 6.76 -0.48 -18.04
C VAL A 301 5.93 -0.38 -16.76
N PHE A 302 6.49 0.24 -15.71
CA PHE A 302 5.77 0.46 -14.45
C PHE A 302 4.49 1.26 -14.67
N PHE A 303 4.56 2.35 -15.43
CA PHE A 303 3.41 3.19 -15.75
C PHE A 303 2.40 2.47 -16.64
N SER A 304 2.86 1.74 -17.65
CA SER A 304 2.01 0.91 -18.52
C SER A 304 1.25 -0.12 -17.71
N TYR A 305 1.93 -0.81 -16.80
CA TYR A 305 1.29 -1.76 -15.90
C TYR A 305 0.28 -1.06 -14.97
N ALA A 306 0.68 0.04 -14.32
CA ALA A 306 -0.20 0.82 -13.44
C ALA A 306 -1.47 1.31 -14.14
N THR A 307 -1.40 1.59 -15.45
CA THR A 307 -2.50 2.09 -16.27
C THR A 307 -3.17 1.04 -17.15
N THR A 308 -2.73 -0.22 -17.10
CA THR A 308 -3.32 -1.30 -17.91
C THR A 308 -4.79 -1.47 -17.51
N SER A 309 -5.68 -1.65 -18.49
CA SER A 309 -7.11 -1.79 -18.21
C SER A 309 -7.41 -2.99 -17.30
N THR A 310 -6.59 -4.03 -17.35
CA THR A 310 -6.70 -5.20 -16.47
C THR A 310 -6.05 -5.01 -15.10
N ASN A 311 -5.46 -3.85 -14.81
CA ASN A 311 -4.95 -3.56 -13.48
C ASN A 311 -6.13 -3.29 -12.53
N LEU A 312 -6.13 -3.91 -11.36
CA LEU A 312 -7.30 -3.92 -10.51
C LEU A 312 -7.67 -2.55 -9.89
N PRO A 313 -6.76 -1.57 -9.62
CA PRO A 313 -7.17 -0.22 -9.26
C PRO A 313 -8.02 0.42 -10.36
N VAL A 314 -7.66 0.18 -11.64
CA VAL A 314 -8.41 0.68 -12.80
C VAL A 314 -9.73 -0.09 -12.97
N MET A 315 -9.75 -1.41 -12.71
CA MET A 315 -11.01 -2.18 -12.65
C MET A 315 -11.94 -1.67 -11.56
N GLY A 316 -11.43 -1.40 -10.36
CA GLY A 316 -12.19 -0.87 -9.23
C GLY A 316 -12.76 0.52 -9.49
N ILE A 317 -11.97 1.42 -10.09
CA ILE A 317 -12.45 2.74 -10.54
C ILE A 317 -13.60 2.57 -11.53
N ARG A 318 -13.44 1.72 -12.57
CA ARG A 318 -14.51 1.48 -13.55
C ARG A 318 -15.76 0.84 -12.95
N ALA A 319 -15.61 -0.06 -11.98
CA ALA A 319 -16.73 -0.64 -11.26
C ALA A 319 -17.48 0.46 -10.47
N THR A 320 -16.73 1.37 -9.83
CA THR A 320 -17.28 2.49 -9.07
C THR A 320 -17.97 3.52 -9.98
N ASP A 321 -17.39 3.84 -11.13
CA ASP A 321 -17.96 4.75 -12.14
C ASP A 321 -19.29 4.25 -12.72
N LYS A 322 -19.57 2.95 -12.64
CA LYS A 322 -20.85 2.36 -13.07
C LYS A 322 -21.91 2.34 -11.97
N VAL A 323 -21.53 2.68 -10.74
CA VAL A 323 -22.40 2.69 -9.54
C VAL A 323 -22.81 4.11 -9.15
N ILE A 324 -21.99 5.12 -9.44
CA ILE A 324 -22.25 6.56 -9.22
C ILE A 324 -22.88 7.19 -10.46
#